data_AF-A0A5N5QTE2-F1
#
_entry.id   AF-A0A5N5QTE2-F1
#
_cell.length_a   1.000
_cell.length_b   1.000
_cell.length_c   1.000
_cell.angle_alpha   90.00
_cell.angle_beta   90.00
_cell.angle_gamma   90.00
#
_symmetry.space_group_name_H-M   'P 1'
#
loop_
_entity.id
_entity.type
_entity.pdbx_description
1 polymer ?
#
loop_
_entity_poly.entity_id
_entity_poly.type
_entity_poly.pdbx_seq_one_letter_code
_entity_poly.pdbx_strand_id
1 'polypeptide(L)'
;MNGDSERRPLLPPPQTRQDSNVHNEATDSVLRRQELRPHDPPLYALVVIPLSVIVVYTWYLVFSSDVSQLGVFAAHPPLQTAAVLAFAMGVLTLQPTLSAASKQAGRTRHQIFQLGIGFPLILAGSSAVYIYKERNGWAHFSSLHSRFGLATLILLVLQGVIGAASLWGKGVAVGGEERGKALWKWHRLSGYIVLPMLLTTIALGGSTTLWAKARVPLAARIIVYYIAPVYAALGLWARARIHKMPQLGWR
;
A
#
# COMPACT_ATOMS: atom_id res chain seq x y z
N MET A 1 -1.07 41.27 64.59
CA MET A 1 -0.51 41.23 63.22
C MET A 1 0.92 40.73 63.32
N ASN A 2 1.17 39.47 62.98
CA ASN A 2 2.48 38.97 62.57
C ASN A 2 2.24 37.68 61.79
N GLY A 3 2.65 37.71 60.52
CA GLY A 3 2.29 36.71 59.51
C GLY A 3 3.26 35.54 59.47
N ASP A 4 2.69 34.35 59.29
CA ASP A 4 3.39 33.11 58.95
C ASP A 4 4.13 33.27 57.61
N SER A 5 5.44 33.49 57.68
CA SER A 5 6.33 33.59 56.52
C SER A 5 6.81 32.23 55.97
N GLU A 6 6.31 31.09 56.47
CA GLU A 6 6.84 29.76 56.14
C GLU A 6 6.04 28.95 55.11
N ARG A 7 5.00 29.50 54.49
CA ARG A 7 4.27 28.81 53.40
C ARG A 7 4.46 29.49 52.05
N ARG A 8 5.69 29.50 51.54
CA ARG A 8 5.94 29.78 50.12
C ARG A 8 6.29 28.47 49.40
N PRO A 9 5.50 28.02 48.42
CA PRO A 9 5.89 26.88 47.59
C PRO A 9 7.18 27.24 46.84
N LEU A 10 8.22 26.40 47.01
CA LEU A 10 9.56 26.59 46.45
C LEU A 10 9.64 26.37 44.94
N LEU A 11 8.52 26.09 44.27
CA LEU A 11 8.46 25.87 42.83
C LEU A 11 7.35 26.72 42.23
N PRO A 12 7.62 27.40 41.10
CA PRO A 12 6.57 28.08 40.34
C PRO A 12 5.51 27.05 39.92
N PRO A 13 4.22 27.42 39.88
CA PRO A 13 3.18 26.54 39.37
C PRO A 13 3.56 26.10 37.95
N PRO A 14 3.33 24.82 37.57
CA PRO A 14 3.66 24.35 36.24
C PRO A 14 3.05 25.31 35.23
N GLN A 15 3.82 25.77 34.25
CA GLN A 15 3.26 26.56 33.15
C GLN A 15 2.55 25.55 32.26
N THR A 16 1.31 25.22 32.65
CA THR A 16 0.51 24.06 32.26
C THR A 16 0.27 23.90 30.76
N ARG A 17 0.64 24.89 29.93
CA ARG A 17 0.50 24.85 28.47
C ARG A 17 1.82 24.63 27.72
N GLN A 18 2.93 25.14 28.25
CA GLN A 18 4.24 25.04 27.60
C GLN A 18 4.91 23.72 27.99
N ASP A 19 4.80 23.33 29.26
CA ASP A 19 5.28 22.04 29.76
C ASP A 19 4.54 20.86 29.11
N SER A 20 3.22 20.98 28.89
CA SER A 20 2.45 19.95 28.19
C SER A 20 2.87 19.78 26.73
N ASN A 21 3.18 20.87 26.03
CA ASN A 21 3.62 20.83 24.64
C ASN A 21 5.01 20.20 24.52
N VAL A 22 5.95 20.59 25.38
CA VAL A 22 7.30 20.01 25.43
C VAL A 22 7.26 18.53 25.82
N HIS A 23 6.39 18.15 26.75
CA HIS A 23 6.25 16.74 27.15
C HIS A 23 5.59 15.89 26.07
N ASN A 24 4.60 16.43 25.35
CA ASN A 24 3.99 15.77 24.20
C ASN A 24 4.97 15.63 23.04
N GLU A 25 5.75 16.66 22.71
CA GLU A 25 6.80 16.58 21.68
C GLU A 25 7.91 15.60 22.05
N ALA A 26 8.36 15.61 23.31
CA ALA A 26 9.35 14.66 23.80
C ALA A 26 8.82 13.21 23.71
N THR A 27 7.57 12.98 24.14
CA THR A 27 6.91 11.67 24.06
C THR A 27 6.71 11.23 22.62
N ASP A 28 6.26 12.13 21.73
CA ASP A 28 6.12 11.87 20.29
C ASP A 28 7.49 11.59 19.64
N SER A 29 8.55 12.27 20.06
CA SER A 29 9.91 12.03 19.56
C SER A 29 10.48 10.67 20.00
N VAL A 30 10.13 10.22 21.21
CA VAL A 30 10.52 8.90 21.74
C VAL A 30 9.71 7.80 21.07
N LEU A 31 8.39 7.99 20.91
CA LEU A 31 7.53 7.07 20.17
C LEU A 31 7.95 6.97 18.70
N ARG A 32 8.30 8.09 18.07
CA ARG A 32 8.84 8.11 16.70
C ARG A 32 10.19 7.38 16.59
N ARG A 33 11.06 7.48 17.60
CA ARG A 33 12.33 6.73 17.67
C ARG A 33 12.11 5.23 17.89
N GLN A 34 11.13 4.84 18.71
CA GLN A 34 10.77 3.42 18.92
C GLN A 34 10.04 2.83 17.71
N GLU A 35 9.38 3.65 16.89
CA GLU A 35 8.74 3.29 15.63
C GLU A 35 9.69 3.13 14.44
N LEU A 36 11.00 3.03 14.65
CA LEU A 36 11.93 2.62 13.60
C LEU A 36 12.73 1.44 14.14
N ARG A 37 12.42 0.21 13.68
CA ARG A 37 13.38 -0.87 13.87
C ARG A 37 14.64 -0.52 13.08
N PRO A 38 15.85 -0.87 13.56
CA PRO A 38 17.09 -0.60 12.83
C PRO A 38 17.07 -1.05 11.36
N HIS A 39 16.33 -2.11 11.05
CA HIS A 39 16.18 -2.65 9.69
C HIS A 39 14.98 -2.09 8.90
N ASP A 40 14.11 -1.26 9.49
CA ASP A 40 12.94 -0.72 8.78
C ASP A 40 13.32 0.22 7.61
N PRO A 41 14.33 1.12 7.74
CA PRO A 41 14.76 1.97 6.62
C PRO A 41 15.29 1.21 5.37
N PRO A 42 16.22 0.25 5.48
CA PRO A 42 16.68 -0.50 4.30
C PRO A 42 15.57 -1.36 3.70
N LEU A 43 14.67 -1.94 4.52
CA LEU A 43 13.52 -2.70 4.00
C LEU A 43 12.48 -1.79 3.33
N TYR A 44 12.30 -0.56 3.81
CA TYR A 44 11.49 0.45 3.14
C TYR A 44 12.07 0.80 1.77
N ALA A 45 13.38 1.04 1.69
CA ALA A 45 14.08 1.31 0.44
C ALA A 45 13.96 0.13 -0.54
N LEU A 46 14.04 -1.11 -0.04
CA LEU A 46 13.87 -2.33 -0.84
C LEU A 46 12.47 -2.48 -1.47
N VAL A 47 11.47 -1.76 -0.97
CA VAL A 47 10.14 -1.70 -1.57
C VAL A 47 10.01 -0.50 -2.50
N VAL A 48 10.38 0.69 -2.03
CA VAL A 48 10.10 1.95 -2.74
C VAL A 48 10.99 2.12 -3.97
N ILE A 49 12.27 1.78 -3.90
CA ILE A 49 13.18 1.94 -5.05
C ILE A 49 12.73 1.06 -6.22
N PRO A 50 12.52 -0.26 -6.07
CA PRO A 50 12.11 -1.09 -7.20
C PRO A 50 10.75 -0.69 -7.78
N LEU A 51 9.77 -0.32 -6.93
CA LEU A 51 8.48 0.18 -7.40
C LEU A 51 8.61 1.51 -8.16
N SER A 52 9.47 2.42 -7.70
CA SER A 52 9.72 3.69 -8.37
C SER A 52 10.38 3.45 -9.74
N VAL A 53 11.32 2.51 -9.83
CA VAL A 53 11.92 2.10 -11.11
C VAL A 53 10.85 1.57 -12.07
N ILE A 54 9.95 0.70 -11.59
CA ILE A 54 8.82 0.18 -12.39
C ILE A 54 7.94 1.33 -12.90
N VAL A 55 7.55 2.26 -12.02
CA VAL A 55 6.68 3.39 -12.36
C VAL A 55 7.37 4.29 -13.38
N VAL A 56 8.55 4.82 -13.05
CA VAL A 56 9.27 5.77 -13.90
C VAL A 56 9.59 5.18 -15.27
N TYR A 57 10.06 3.93 -15.31
CA TYR A 57 10.38 3.28 -16.58
C TYR A 57 9.13 2.98 -17.42
N THR A 58 8.04 2.54 -16.79
CA THR A 58 6.77 2.30 -17.50
C THR A 58 6.21 3.60 -18.07
N TRP A 59 6.29 4.69 -17.30
CA TRP A 59 5.86 6.01 -17.75
C TRP A 59 6.72 6.51 -18.90
N TYR A 60 8.04 6.38 -18.77
CA TYR A 60 8.98 6.68 -19.85
C TYR A 60 8.61 5.93 -21.14
N LEU A 61 8.38 4.62 -21.10
CA LEU A 61 8.00 3.84 -22.29
C LEU A 61 6.72 4.34 -22.95
N VAL A 62 5.71 4.72 -22.16
CA VAL A 62 4.43 5.19 -22.68
C VAL A 62 4.55 6.61 -23.26
N PHE A 63 5.18 7.52 -22.53
CA PHE A 63 5.26 8.94 -22.94
C PHE A 63 6.35 9.20 -23.98
N SER A 64 7.30 8.29 -24.16
CA SER A 64 8.24 8.30 -25.31
C SER A 64 7.68 7.59 -26.55
N SER A 65 6.51 6.96 -26.43
CA SER A 65 5.79 6.38 -27.59
C SER A 65 4.87 7.42 -28.23
N ASP A 66 4.38 7.14 -29.44
CA ASP A 66 3.30 7.92 -30.03
C ASP A 66 1.99 7.72 -29.24
N VAL A 67 1.76 8.60 -28.27
CA VAL A 67 0.58 8.58 -27.39
C VAL A 67 -0.71 8.73 -28.19
N SER A 68 -0.69 9.43 -29.33
CA SER A 68 -1.87 9.62 -30.18
C SER A 68 -2.34 8.30 -30.78
N GLN A 69 -1.40 7.45 -31.21
CA GLN A 69 -1.70 6.11 -31.72
C GLN A 69 -2.14 5.13 -30.62
N LEU A 70 -1.56 5.24 -29.42
CA LEU A 70 -1.98 4.42 -28.28
C LEU A 70 -3.39 4.79 -27.79
N GLY A 71 -3.83 6.02 -28.03
CA GLY A 71 -5.14 6.51 -27.60
C GLY A 71 -5.38 6.28 -26.11
N VAL A 72 -6.58 5.80 -25.75
CA VAL A 72 -6.93 5.56 -24.34
C VAL A 72 -6.09 4.47 -23.67
N PHE A 73 -5.45 3.55 -24.43
CA PHE A 73 -4.55 2.55 -23.85
C PHE A 73 -3.31 3.19 -23.20
N ALA A 74 -2.88 4.38 -23.64
CA ALA A 74 -1.75 5.08 -23.02
C ALA A 74 -1.97 5.34 -21.52
N ALA A 75 -3.23 5.44 -21.06
CA ALA A 75 -3.52 5.60 -19.63
C ALA A 75 -3.33 4.30 -18.83
N HIS A 76 -3.41 3.12 -19.47
CA HIS A 76 -3.41 1.85 -18.74
C HIS A 76 -2.09 1.59 -17.99
N PRO A 77 -0.92 1.42 -18.64
CA PRO A 77 0.31 1.09 -17.90
C PRO A 77 0.70 2.12 -16.81
N PRO A 78 0.61 3.45 -17.04
CA PRO A 78 0.96 4.44 -16.04
C PRO A 78 0.04 4.40 -14.81
N LEU A 79 -1.29 4.31 -15.01
CA LEU A 79 -2.25 4.26 -13.91
C LEU A 79 -2.13 2.96 -13.11
N GLN A 80 -1.91 1.82 -13.77
CA GLN A 80 -1.74 0.53 -13.09
C GLN A 80 -0.49 0.52 -12.19
N THR A 81 0.65 0.98 -12.71
CA THR A 81 1.89 1.03 -11.92
C THR A 81 1.81 2.06 -10.78
N ALA A 82 1.18 3.21 -11.00
CA ALA A 82 0.92 4.20 -9.97
C ALA A 82 -0.02 3.67 -8.87
N ALA A 83 -1.07 2.93 -9.25
CA ALA A 83 -1.97 2.28 -8.30
C ALA A 83 -1.22 1.28 -7.41
N VAL A 84 -0.36 0.43 -7.98
CA VAL A 84 0.41 -0.55 -7.19
C VAL A 84 1.40 0.13 -6.26
N LEU A 85 2.05 1.22 -6.69
CA LEU A 85 2.86 2.05 -5.79
C LEU A 85 2.02 2.61 -4.65
N ALA A 86 0.85 3.18 -4.93
CA ALA A 86 -0.05 3.71 -3.90
C ALA A 86 -0.48 2.60 -2.91
N PHE A 87 -0.86 1.43 -3.41
CA PHE A 87 -1.23 0.29 -2.56
C PHE A 87 -0.08 -0.15 -1.65
N ALA A 88 1.14 -0.23 -2.20
CA ALA A 88 2.33 -0.56 -1.43
C ALA A 88 2.59 0.49 -0.35
N MET A 89 2.58 1.79 -0.71
CA MET A 89 2.78 2.90 0.22
C MET A 89 1.76 2.86 1.37
N GLY A 90 0.48 2.62 1.06
CA GLY A 90 -0.57 2.44 2.07
C GLY A 90 -0.34 1.25 2.99
N VAL A 91 0.24 0.15 2.49
CA VAL A 91 0.63 -0.99 3.34
C VAL A 91 1.83 -0.64 4.22
N LEU A 92 2.83 0.09 3.68
CA LEU A 92 4.02 0.48 4.42
C LEU A 92 3.70 1.41 5.61
N THR A 93 2.62 2.19 5.55
CA THR A 93 2.21 3.07 6.68
C THR A 93 1.66 2.32 7.89
N LEU A 94 1.35 1.04 7.74
CA LEU A 94 0.82 0.21 8.83
C LEU A 94 1.92 -0.37 9.72
N GLN A 95 3.20 -0.20 9.36
CA GLN A 95 4.28 -0.79 10.14
C GLN A 95 5.60 0.01 10.16
N PRO A 96 6.20 0.19 11.35
CA PRO A 96 5.65 -0.14 12.68
C PRO A 96 4.69 0.95 13.18
N THR A 97 3.69 0.55 13.96
CA THR A 97 2.81 1.46 14.72
C THR A 97 2.68 0.91 16.13
N LEU A 98 3.20 1.63 17.13
CA LEU A 98 3.32 1.13 18.50
C LEU A 98 2.18 1.61 19.40
N SER A 99 1.86 2.91 19.36
CA SER A 99 0.80 3.51 20.16
C SER A 99 -0.58 3.34 19.54
N ALA A 100 -1.64 3.59 20.32
CA ALA A 100 -3.01 3.60 19.78
C ALA A 100 -3.20 4.73 18.75
N ALA A 101 -2.62 5.91 19.02
CA ALA A 101 -2.65 7.06 18.13
C ALA A 101 -1.94 6.76 16.79
N SER A 102 -0.75 6.16 16.82
CA SER A 102 -0.02 5.84 15.59
C SER A 102 -0.68 4.72 14.77
N LYS A 103 -1.31 3.74 15.45
CA LYS A 103 -2.16 2.74 14.77
C LYS A 103 -3.35 3.41 14.07
N GLN A 104 -4.00 4.38 14.71
CA GLN A 104 -5.10 5.12 14.10
C GLN A 104 -4.60 5.90 12.87
N ALA A 105 -3.54 6.69 13.02
CA ALA A 105 -2.97 7.47 11.92
C ALA A 105 -2.50 6.58 10.76
N GLY A 106 -1.84 5.45 11.05
CA GLY A 106 -1.43 4.46 10.06
C GLY A 106 -2.61 3.86 9.30
N ARG A 107 -3.72 3.56 9.99
CA ARG A 107 -4.97 3.09 9.37
C ARG A 107 -5.60 4.15 8.48
N THR A 108 -5.66 5.41 8.92
CA THR A 108 -6.20 6.51 8.10
C THR A 108 -5.40 6.68 6.81
N ARG A 109 -4.07 6.72 6.89
CA ARG A 109 -3.21 6.80 5.70
C ARG A 109 -3.39 5.59 4.78
N HIS A 110 -3.47 4.39 5.36
CA HIS A 110 -3.75 3.19 4.59
C HIS A 110 -5.05 3.31 3.79
N GLN A 111 -6.14 3.76 4.42
CA GLN A 111 -7.42 3.96 3.74
C GLN A 111 -7.35 5.03 2.63
N ILE A 112 -6.64 6.14 2.87
CA ILE A 112 -6.43 7.18 1.86
C ILE A 112 -5.68 6.61 0.64
N PHE A 113 -4.57 5.91 0.88
CA PHE A 113 -3.80 5.28 -0.21
C PHE A 113 -4.61 4.21 -0.94
N GLN A 114 -5.38 3.38 -0.23
CA GLN A 114 -6.14 2.31 -0.88
C GLN A 114 -7.35 2.89 -1.63
N LEU A 115 -8.26 3.56 -0.93
CA LEU A 115 -9.56 3.97 -1.45
C LEU A 115 -9.51 5.31 -2.18
N GLY A 116 -8.68 6.25 -1.71
CA GLY A 116 -8.58 7.60 -2.30
C GLY A 116 -7.67 7.66 -3.53
N ILE A 117 -6.70 6.74 -3.64
CA ILE A 117 -5.69 6.78 -4.72
C ILE A 117 -5.66 5.45 -5.49
N GLY A 118 -5.33 4.35 -4.84
CA GLY A 118 -5.08 3.06 -5.49
C GLY A 118 -6.29 2.53 -6.26
N PHE A 119 -7.46 2.45 -5.63
CA PHE A 119 -8.69 1.96 -6.27
C PHE A 119 -9.13 2.85 -7.45
N PRO A 120 -9.20 4.18 -7.34
CA PRO A 120 -9.47 5.04 -8.48
C PRO A 120 -8.51 4.81 -9.65
N LEU A 121 -7.19 4.74 -9.39
CA LEU A 121 -6.19 4.54 -10.43
C LEU A 121 -6.28 3.16 -11.09
N ILE A 122 -6.39 2.08 -10.31
CA ILE A 122 -6.45 0.71 -10.85
C ILE A 122 -7.73 0.51 -11.68
N LEU A 123 -8.86 1.08 -11.25
CA LEU A 123 -10.13 0.98 -11.96
C LEU A 123 -10.12 1.83 -13.24
N ALA A 124 -9.60 3.06 -13.19
CA ALA A 124 -9.46 3.91 -14.36
C ALA A 124 -8.52 3.29 -15.40
N GLY A 125 -7.35 2.79 -14.98
CA GLY A 125 -6.42 2.10 -15.85
C GLY A 125 -7.00 0.82 -16.45
N SER A 126 -7.78 0.06 -15.69
CA SER A 126 -8.44 -1.16 -16.19
C SER A 126 -9.55 -0.84 -17.19
N SER A 127 -10.32 0.22 -16.92
CA SER A 127 -11.36 0.73 -17.83
C SER A 127 -10.75 1.21 -19.14
N ALA A 128 -9.59 1.88 -19.09
CA ALA A 128 -8.89 2.39 -20.27
C ALA A 128 -8.52 1.27 -21.26
N VAL A 129 -7.93 0.16 -20.78
CA VAL A 129 -7.61 -0.98 -21.65
C VAL A 129 -8.86 -1.72 -22.12
N TYR A 130 -9.91 -1.79 -21.29
CA TYR A 130 -11.18 -2.38 -21.69
C TYR A 130 -11.80 -1.60 -22.86
N ILE A 131 -11.97 -0.28 -22.71
CA ILE A 131 -12.49 0.61 -23.76
C ILE A 131 -11.63 0.55 -25.02
N TYR A 132 -10.31 0.53 -24.87
CA TYR A 132 -9.40 0.42 -26.01
C TYR A 132 -9.66 -0.85 -26.82
N LYS A 133 -9.76 -2.00 -26.15
CA LYS A 133 -9.99 -3.28 -26.83
C LYS A 133 -11.37 -3.36 -27.44
N GLU A 134 -12.37 -2.82 -26.77
CA GLU A 134 -13.75 -2.75 -27.27
C GLU A 134 -13.82 -1.96 -28.58
N ARG A 135 -13.24 -0.77 -28.63
CA ARG A 135 -13.21 0.09 -29.82
C ARG A 135 -12.50 -0.53 -31.02
N ASN A 136 -11.56 -1.44 -30.77
CA ASN A 136 -10.78 -2.12 -31.81
C ASN A 136 -11.32 -3.53 -32.14
N GLY A 137 -12.41 -3.98 -31.51
CA GLY A 137 -12.97 -5.32 -31.71
C GLY A 137 -12.03 -6.45 -31.24
N TRP A 138 -11.14 -6.19 -30.29
CA TRP A 138 -10.15 -7.15 -29.83
C TRP A 138 -10.66 -8.01 -28.68
N ALA A 139 -10.40 -9.32 -28.73
CA ALA A 139 -10.82 -10.27 -27.71
C ALA A 139 -10.30 -9.89 -26.31
N HIS A 140 -11.21 -9.74 -25.34
CA HIS A 140 -10.88 -9.47 -23.93
C HIS A 140 -10.30 -10.69 -23.22
N PHE A 141 -9.50 -10.44 -22.18
CA PHE A 141 -8.96 -11.49 -21.28
C PHE A 141 -8.28 -12.70 -21.95
N SER A 142 -7.70 -12.55 -23.15
CA SER A 142 -7.07 -13.64 -23.90
C SER A 142 -5.64 -13.98 -23.43
N SER A 143 -4.89 -12.99 -22.96
CA SER A 143 -3.50 -13.17 -22.49
C SER A 143 -3.43 -13.70 -21.06
N LEU A 144 -2.29 -14.30 -20.69
CA LEU A 144 -2.02 -14.68 -19.29
C LEU A 144 -2.05 -13.46 -18.36
N HIS A 145 -1.43 -12.35 -18.79
CA HIS A 145 -1.47 -11.07 -18.08
C HIS A 145 -2.91 -10.62 -17.78
N SER A 146 -3.80 -10.63 -18.77
CA SER A 146 -5.17 -10.14 -18.59
C SER A 146 -6.05 -11.07 -17.74
N ARG A 147 -5.86 -12.39 -17.82
CA ARG A 147 -6.60 -13.34 -16.97
C ARG A 147 -6.16 -13.24 -15.52
N PHE A 148 -4.84 -13.22 -15.31
CA PHE A 148 -4.26 -13.08 -13.98
C PHE A 148 -4.57 -11.71 -13.36
N GLY A 149 -4.54 -10.65 -14.17
CA GLY A 149 -4.92 -9.30 -13.76
C GLY A 149 -6.39 -9.19 -13.37
N LEU A 150 -7.31 -9.83 -14.10
CA LEU A 150 -8.73 -9.88 -13.73
C LEU A 150 -8.94 -10.60 -12.40
N ALA A 151 -8.34 -11.78 -12.22
CA ALA A 151 -8.41 -12.52 -10.96
C ALA A 151 -7.86 -11.68 -9.79
N THR A 152 -6.73 -11.01 -10.00
CA THR A 152 -6.10 -10.12 -9.01
C THR A 152 -7.00 -8.93 -8.69
N LEU A 153 -7.64 -8.31 -9.69
CA LEU A 153 -8.55 -7.18 -9.48
C LEU A 153 -9.79 -7.59 -8.70
N ILE A 154 -10.39 -8.75 -8.99
CA ILE A 154 -11.52 -9.29 -8.22
C ILE A 154 -11.11 -9.49 -6.75
N LEU A 155 -9.97 -10.16 -6.51
CA LEU A 155 -9.46 -10.36 -5.15
C LEU A 155 -9.13 -9.04 -4.44
N LEU A 156 -8.61 -8.05 -5.16
CA LEU A 156 -8.33 -6.72 -4.63
C LEU A 156 -9.62 -5.99 -4.23
N VAL A 157 -10.68 -6.05 -5.03
CA VAL A 157 -11.99 -5.48 -4.67
C VAL A 157 -12.56 -6.17 -3.44
N LEU A 158 -12.56 -7.51 -3.42
CA LEU A 158 -12.98 -8.28 -2.24
C LEU A 158 -12.16 -7.93 -1.00
N GLN A 159 -10.85 -7.74 -1.16
CA GLN A 159 -9.94 -7.32 -0.11
C GLN A 159 -10.35 -5.96 0.48
N GLY A 160 -10.72 -4.99 -0.37
CA GLY A 160 -11.24 -3.68 0.05
C GLY A 160 -12.56 -3.80 0.81
N VAL A 161 -13.51 -4.59 0.29
CA VAL A 161 -14.82 -4.83 0.91
C VAL A 161 -14.69 -5.50 2.27
N ILE A 162 -13.87 -6.56 2.37
CA ILE A 162 -13.60 -7.27 3.63
C ILE A 162 -12.92 -6.34 4.64
N GLY A 163 -11.97 -5.50 4.19
CA GLY A 163 -11.33 -4.49 5.03
C GLY A 163 -12.33 -3.52 5.63
N ALA A 164 -13.21 -2.96 4.79
CA ALA A 164 -14.30 -2.08 5.20
C ALA A 164 -15.26 -2.77 6.19
N ALA A 165 -15.75 -3.97 5.83
CA ALA A 165 -16.68 -4.75 6.67
C ALA A 165 -16.09 -5.11 8.04
N SER A 166 -14.78 -5.34 8.12
CA SER A 166 -14.09 -5.69 9.38
C SER A 166 -13.91 -4.51 10.34
N LEU A 167 -13.83 -3.27 9.82
CA LEU A 167 -13.39 -2.10 10.59
C LEU A 167 -14.49 -1.04 10.78
N TRP A 168 -15.26 -0.75 9.73
CA TRP A 168 -16.25 0.32 9.75
C TRP A 168 -17.43 -0.04 10.65
N GLY A 169 -17.99 0.98 11.32
CA GLY A 169 -19.07 0.77 12.28
C GLY A 169 -18.73 -0.25 13.37
N LYS A 170 -17.46 -0.42 13.74
CA LYS A 170 -16.99 -1.46 14.68
C LYS A 170 -17.37 -2.90 14.25
N GLY A 171 -17.36 -3.19 12.96
CA GLY A 171 -17.62 -4.53 12.44
C GLY A 171 -19.08 -4.95 12.45
N VAL A 172 -20.03 -4.01 12.54
CA VAL A 172 -21.47 -4.29 12.53
C VAL A 172 -21.88 -5.17 11.34
N ALA A 173 -21.32 -4.93 10.15
CA ALA A 173 -21.58 -5.71 8.94
C ALA A 173 -21.24 -7.21 9.06
N VAL A 174 -20.39 -7.58 10.03
CA VAL A 174 -19.94 -8.97 10.25
C VAL A 174 -20.35 -9.51 11.62
N GLY A 175 -21.25 -8.81 12.32
CA GLY A 175 -21.78 -9.23 13.61
C GLY A 175 -21.02 -8.71 14.83
N GLY A 176 -20.32 -7.57 14.70
CA GLY A 176 -19.73 -6.82 15.81
C GLY A 176 -18.21 -6.91 15.91
N GLU A 177 -17.66 -6.26 16.93
CA GLU A 177 -16.23 -5.95 17.03
C GLU A 177 -15.34 -7.19 17.09
N GLU A 178 -15.75 -8.22 17.85
CA GLU A 178 -15.05 -9.50 17.97
C GLU A 178 -14.86 -10.17 16.60
N ARG A 179 -15.95 -10.30 15.84
CA ARG A 179 -15.93 -10.90 14.49
C ARG A 179 -15.16 -10.03 13.49
N GLY A 180 -15.26 -8.70 13.61
CA GLY A 180 -14.46 -7.75 12.84
C GLY A 180 -12.96 -7.95 13.06
N LYS A 181 -12.52 -8.10 14.32
CA LYS A 181 -11.11 -8.38 14.66
C LYS A 181 -10.64 -9.73 14.12
N ALA A 182 -11.49 -10.76 14.14
CA ALA A 182 -11.16 -12.06 13.57
C ALA A 182 -10.98 -11.97 12.04
N LEU A 183 -11.91 -11.30 11.35
CA LEU A 183 -11.85 -11.10 9.91
C LEU A 183 -10.66 -10.24 9.47
N TRP A 184 -10.27 -9.24 10.28
CA TRP A 184 -9.09 -8.41 10.02
C TRP A 184 -7.80 -9.24 9.90
N LYS A 185 -7.66 -10.34 10.66
CA LYS A 185 -6.47 -11.21 10.54
C LYS A 185 -6.40 -11.82 9.15
N TRP A 186 -7.53 -12.28 8.62
CA TRP A 186 -7.62 -12.81 7.26
C TRP A 186 -7.36 -11.72 6.22
N HIS A 187 -7.97 -10.54 6.37
CA HIS A 187 -7.69 -9.37 5.53
C HIS A 187 -6.18 -9.06 5.49
N ARG A 188 -5.48 -9.14 6.63
CA ARG A 188 -4.03 -8.95 6.68
C ARG A 188 -3.31 -9.99 5.82
N LEU A 189 -3.59 -11.28 6.02
CA LEU A 189 -2.94 -12.37 5.29
C LEU A 189 -3.20 -12.27 3.77
N SER A 190 -4.46 -12.11 3.37
CA SER A 190 -4.83 -11.95 1.96
C SER A 190 -4.18 -10.73 1.34
N GLY A 191 -3.99 -9.63 2.08
CA GLY A 191 -3.25 -8.47 1.60
C GLY A 191 -1.79 -8.78 1.21
N TYR A 192 -1.11 -9.64 1.97
CA TYR A 192 0.25 -10.11 1.63
C TYR A 192 0.28 -11.11 0.47
N ILE A 193 -0.87 -11.60 0.02
CA ILE A 193 -1.00 -12.43 -1.19
C ILE A 193 -1.36 -11.57 -2.40
N VAL A 194 -2.36 -10.69 -2.26
CA VAL A 194 -2.86 -9.83 -3.34
C VAL A 194 -1.78 -8.87 -3.83
N LEU A 195 -0.94 -8.30 -2.95
CA LEU A 195 0.09 -7.35 -3.38
C LEU A 195 1.17 -8.02 -4.25
N PRO A 196 1.73 -9.21 -3.91
CA PRO A 196 2.52 -10.00 -4.85
C PRO A 196 1.80 -10.37 -6.14
N MET A 197 0.49 -10.66 -6.11
CA MET A 197 -0.27 -10.89 -7.35
C MET A 197 -0.33 -9.62 -8.23
N LEU A 198 -0.46 -8.43 -7.65
CA LEU A 198 -0.36 -7.18 -8.41
C LEU A 198 1.02 -7.02 -9.05
N LEU A 199 2.09 -7.35 -8.31
CA LEU A 199 3.46 -7.32 -8.82
C LEU A 199 3.69 -8.32 -9.97
N THR A 200 3.17 -9.53 -9.84
CA THR A 200 3.17 -10.53 -10.91
C THR A 200 2.34 -10.08 -12.12
N THR A 201 1.22 -9.39 -11.90
CA THR A 201 0.41 -8.83 -12.99
C THR A 201 1.20 -7.78 -13.78
N ILE A 202 1.92 -6.88 -13.09
CA ILE A 202 2.83 -5.91 -13.71
C ILE A 202 3.95 -6.63 -14.47
N ALA A 203 4.57 -7.64 -13.85
CA ALA A 203 5.62 -8.43 -14.47
C ALA A 203 5.15 -9.04 -15.79
N LEU A 204 4.00 -9.71 -15.78
CA LEU A 204 3.39 -10.27 -16.99
C LEU A 204 3.05 -9.19 -18.03
N GLY A 205 2.55 -8.04 -17.60
CA GLY A 205 2.18 -6.91 -18.46
C GLY A 205 3.37 -6.36 -19.23
N GLY A 206 4.44 -6.01 -18.50
CA GLY A 206 5.67 -5.42 -19.04
C GLY A 206 6.65 -6.41 -19.67
N SER A 207 6.36 -7.72 -19.64
CA SER A 207 7.25 -8.72 -20.23
C SER A 207 6.61 -9.68 -21.23
N THR A 208 5.32 -10.04 -21.11
CA THR A 208 4.75 -11.13 -21.93
C THR A 208 3.77 -10.68 -22.99
N THR A 209 3.18 -9.49 -22.85
CA THR A 209 2.21 -8.95 -23.80
C THR A 209 2.87 -8.61 -25.14
N LEU A 210 2.09 -8.59 -26.22
CA LEU A 210 2.59 -8.22 -27.55
C LEU A 210 3.19 -6.80 -27.54
N TRP A 211 2.50 -5.85 -26.91
CA TRP A 211 3.00 -4.48 -26.74
C TRP A 211 4.35 -4.46 -26.01
N ALA A 212 4.47 -5.17 -24.89
CA ALA A 212 5.73 -5.20 -24.15
C ALA A 212 6.86 -5.86 -24.94
N LYS A 213 6.60 -6.97 -25.64
CA LYS A 213 7.60 -7.62 -26.49
C LYS A 213 8.09 -6.71 -27.63
N ALA A 214 7.23 -5.84 -28.14
CA ALA A 214 7.57 -4.90 -29.21
C ALA A 214 8.29 -3.63 -28.71
N ARG A 215 8.06 -3.21 -27.46
CA ARG A 215 8.55 -1.91 -26.95
C ARG A 215 9.63 -2.01 -25.88
N VAL A 216 9.75 -3.15 -25.21
CA VAL A 216 10.64 -3.30 -24.06
C VAL A 216 11.81 -4.21 -24.42
N PRO A 217 13.07 -3.71 -24.40
CA PRO A 217 14.24 -4.54 -24.66
C PRO A 217 14.38 -5.64 -23.60
N LEU A 218 14.98 -6.77 -23.96
CA LEU A 218 15.09 -7.94 -23.09
C LEU A 218 15.71 -7.62 -21.73
N ALA A 219 16.79 -6.81 -21.71
CA ALA A 219 17.44 -6.40 -20.47
C ALA A 219 16.48 -5.66 -19.53
N ALA A 220 15.67 -4.75 -20.05
CA ALA A 220 14.67 -4.04 -19.25
C ALA A 220 13.52 -4.94 -18.80
N ARG A 221 13.10 -5.92 -19.62
CA ARG A 221 12.11 -6.93 -19.19
C ARG A 221 12.61 -7.72 -17.99
N ILE A 222 13.89 -8.10 -17.98
CA ILE A 222 14.52 -8.80 -16.87
C ILE A 222 14.63 -7.89 -15.64
N ILE A 223 15.24 -6.72 -15.78
CA ILE A 223 15.55 -5.83 -14.65
C ILE A 223 14.27 -5.22 -14.06
N VAL A 224 13.44 -4.59 -14.90
CA VAL A 224 12.30 -3.79 -14.46
C VAL A 224 11.08 -4.66 -14.20
N TYR A 225 10.85 -5.71 -14.99
CA TYR A 225 9.61 -6.48 -14.91
C TYR A 225 9.77 -7.90 -14.32
N TYR A 226 10.98 -8.36 -14.00
CA TYR A 226 11.18 -9.58 -13.20
C TYR A 226 11.91 -9.30 -11.88
N ILE A 227 13.09 -8.66 -11.93
CA ILE A 227 13.91 -8.43 -10.74
C ILE A 227 13.25 -7.42 -9.80
N ALA A 228 12.88 -6.23 -10.29
CA ALA A 228 12.31 -5.19 -9.42
C ALA A 228 11.02 -5.63 -8.68
N PRO A 229 10.05 -6.32 -9.32
CA PRO A 229 8.88 -6.88 -8.62
C PRO A 229 9.25 -7.87 -7.51
N VAL A 230 10.25 -8.73 -7.75
CA VAL A 230 10.72 -9.69 -6.74
C VAL A 230 11.32 -8.96 -5.53
N TYR A 231 12.18 -7.97 -5.75
CA TYR A 231 12.76 -7.19 -4.66
C TYR A 231 11.69 -6.43 -3.86
N ALA A 232 10.71 -5.82 -4.54
CA ALA A 232 9.59 -5.18 -3.87
C ALA A 232 8.79 -6.18 -3.01
N ALA A 233 8.50 -7.37 -3.55
CA ALA A 233 7.80 -8.42 -2.82
C ALA A 233 8.59 -8.90 -1.59
N LEU A 234 9.91 -9.11 -1.73
CA LEU A 234 10.79 -9.49 -0.63
C LEU A 234 10.82 -8.41 0.47
N GLY A 235 10.95 -7.14 0.12
CA GLY A 235 10.91 -6.03 1.08
C GLY A 235 9.58 -5.94 1.83
N LEU A 236 8.46 -6.18 1.14
CA LEU A 236 7.12 -6.24 1.75
C LEU A 236 6.99 -7.42 2.72
N TRP A 237 7.41 -8.61 2.30
CA TRP A 237 7.35 -9.83 3.11
C TRP A 237 8.28 -9.79 4.32
N ALA A 238 9.49 -9.24 4.19
CA ALA A 238 10.42 -9.05 5.30
C ALA A 238 9.85 -8.14 6.41
N ARG A 239 8.90 -7.26 6.06
CA ARG A 239 8.18 -6.40 7.01
C ARG A 239 6.88 -7.02 7.54
N ALA A 240 6.50 -8.21 7.07
CA ALA A 240 5.30 -8.90 7.53
C ALA A 240 5.44 -9.31 9.01
N ARG A 241 4.35 -9.17 9.77
CA ARG A 241 4.25 -9.67 11.15
C ARG A 241 3.40 -10.93 11.16
N ILE A 242 4.03 -12.08 10.93
CA ILE A 242 3.37 -13.39 10.79
C ILE A 242 2.53 -13.73 12.03
N HIS A 243 3.01 -13.43 13.24
CA HIS A 243 2.24 -13.64 14.49
C HIS A 243 0.91 -12.86 14.56
N LYS A 244 0.70 -11.84 13.71
CA LYS A 244 -0.56 -11.06 13.63
C LYS A 244 -1.52 -11.58 12.56
N MET A 245 -1.16 -12.64 11.84
CA MET A 245 -1.99 -13.34 10.86
C MET A 245 -2.80 -14.45 11.56
N PRO A 246 -3.79 -15.07 10.88
CA PRO A 246 -4.49 -16.23 11.41
C PRO A 246 -3.49 -17.33 11.73
N GLN A 247 -3.57 -17.87 12.95
CA GLN A 247 -2.76 -19.03 13.33
C GLN A 247 -3.55 -20.26 12.88
N LEU A 248 -3.05 -20.94 11.84
CA LEU A 248 -3.56 -22.26 11.47
C LEU A 248 -3.04 -23.21 12.54
N GLY A 249 -3.90 -23.51 13.52
CA GLY A 249 -3.58 -24.43 14.60
C GLY A 249 -3.39 -25.84 14.03
N TRP A 250 -2.18 -26.16 13.60
CA TRP A 250 -1.73 -27.55 13.52
C TRP A 250 -1.42 -27.96 14.95
N ARG A 251 -2.41 -28.56 15.61
CA ARG A 251 -2.21 -29.39 16.80
C ARG A 251 -1.96 -30.81 16.35
#